data_AF-A0A353TCU4-F1
#
_entry.id   AF-A0A353TCU4-F1
#
_cell.length_a   1.000
_cell.length_b   1.000
_cell.length_c   1.000
_cell.angle_alpha   90.00
_cell.angle_beta   90.00
_cell.angle_gamma   90.00
#
_symmetry.space_group_name_H-M   'P 1'
#
loop_
_entity.id
_entity.type
_entity.pdbx_description
1 polymer ?
#
loop_
_entity_poly.entity_id
_entity_poly.type
_entity_poly.pdbx_seq_one_letter_code
_entity_poly.pdbx_strand_id
1 'polypeptide(L)'
;NEYWATFLNQDTLLQTGMERIARQLGLAVVYLDIKKVERGHYVGNFSVITADASAEEEFTVTEKYTRKLEETILNDPAYYLWSHNKWSRSKKQEA
;
A
#
# COMPACT_ATOMS: atom_id res chain seq x y z
N ASN A 1 5.38 -16.27 3.63
CA ASN A 1 6.16 -15.52 2.64
C ASN A 1 6.22 -14.07 3.05
N GLU A 2 7.43 -13.56 3.24
CA GLU A 2 7.69 -12.13 3.41
C GLU A 2 7.78 -11.47 2.04
N TYR A 3 7.27 -10.24 1.90
CA TYR A 3 7.40 -9.47 0.66
C TYR A 3 8.16 -8.18 0.94
N TRP A 4 9.33 -8.06 0.32
CA TRP A 4 10.21 -6.91 0.42
C TRP A 4 10.15 -6.12 -0.88
N ALA A 5 9.89 -4.82 -0.79
CA ALA A 5 9.92 -3.91 -1.92
C ALA A 5 10.50 -2.56 -1.52
N THR A 6 10.91 -1.76 -2.50
CA THR A 6 11.36 -0.39 -2.28
C THR A 6 10.14 0.51 -2.02
N PHE A 7 10.10 1.22 -0.89
CA PHE A 7 9.04 2.17 -0.58
C PHE A 7 9.65 3.40 0.09
N LEU A 8 9.38 4.58 -0.47
CA LEU A 8 10.00 5.86 -0.15
C LEU A 8 11.53 5.76 -0.15
N ASN A 9 12.06 5.16 -1.22
CA ASN A 9 13.50 4.91 -1.45
C ASN A 9 14.20 4.02 -0.39
N GLN A 10 13.43 3.22 0.35
CA GLN A 10 13.97 2.31 1.37
C GLN A 10 13.42 0.89 1.20
N ASP A 11 14.26 -0.11 1.42
CA ASP A 11 13.82 -1.50 1.50
C ASP A 11 12.83 -1.68 2.66
N THR A 12 11.61 -2.08 2.32
CA THR A 12 10.50 -2.11 3.26
C THR A 12 9.82 -3.47 3.21
N LEU A 13 9.64 -4.09 4.38
CA LEU A 13 8.80 -5.27 4.53
C LEU A 13 7.33 -4.85 4.48
N LEU A 14 6.62 -5.28 3.44
CA LEU A 14 5.23 -4.91 3.21
C LEU A 14 4.26 -5.91 3.85
N GLN A 15 3.10 -5.39 4.26
CA GLN A 15 2.03 -6.20 4.82
C GLN A 15 1.22 -6.86 3.70
N THR A 16 1.23 -8.19 3.63
CA THR A 16 0.58 -8.97 2.55
C THR A 16 -0.75 -9.60 2.97
N GLY A 17 -1.18 -9.40 4.23
CA GLY A 17 -2.37 -10.07 4.77
C GLY A 17 -3.66 -9.75 4.02
N MET A 18 -3.84 -8.49 3.60
CA MET A 18 -5.04 -8.08 2.87
C MET A 18 -5.12 -8.70 1.48
N GLU A 19 -4.00 -8.75 0.75
CA GLU A 19 -3.96 -9.44 -0.53
C GLU A 19 -4.26 -10.93 -0.35
N ARG A 20 -3.66 -11.60 0.65
CA ARG A 20 -3.92 -13.03 0.89
C ARG A 20 -5.40 -13.33 1.09
N ILE A 21 -6.09 -12.51 1.88
CA ILE A 21 -7.54 -12.63 2.10
C ILE A 21 -8.30 -12.39 0.78
N ALA A 22 -7.98 -11.31 0.06
CA ALA A 22 -8.66 -10.98 -1.19
C ALA A 22 -8.49 -12.07 -2.26
N ARG A 23 -7.28 -12.60 -2.42
CA ARG A 23 -6.97 -13.72 -3.33
C ARG A 23 -7.75 -14.97 -2.97
N GLN A 24 -7.77 -15.34 -1.68
CA GLN A 24 -8.44 -16.55 -1.21
C GLN A 24 -9.96 -16.49 -1.43
N LEU A 25 -10.53 -15.29 -1.38
CA LEU A 25 -11.97 -15.07 -1.49
C LEU A 25 -12.41 -14.55 -2.88
N GLY A 26 -11.50 -14.36 -3.83
CA GLY A 26 -11.82 -13.82 -5.16
C GLY A 26 -12.41 -12.40 -5.12
N LEU A 27 -11.91 -11.56 -4.21
CA LEU A 27 -12.47 -10.23 -3.99
C LEU A 27 -11.86 -9.17 -4.91
N ALA A 28 -12.69 -8.22 -5.32
CA ALA A 28 -12.22 -6.95 -5.86
C ALA A 28 -11.48 -6.15 -4.78
N VAL A 29 -10.42 -5.44 -5.19
CA VAL A 29 -9.66 -4.56 -4.31
C VAL A 29 -9.68 -3.15 -4.88
N VAL A 30 -10.12 -2.19 -4.07
CA VAL A 30 -10.25 -0.78 -4.42
C VAL A 30 -9.37 0.04 -3.48
N TYR A 31 -8.60 0.95 -4.04
CA TYR A 31 -7.82 1.95 -3.31
C TYR A 31 -8.65 3.21 -3.08
N LEU A 32 -8.61 3.76 -1.88
CA LEU A 32 -9.20 5.05 -1.52
C LEU A 32 -8.09 6.05 -1.23
N ASP A 33 -7.97 7.05 -2.10
CA ASP A 33 -7.10 8.22 -1.90
C ASP A 33 -7.90 9.34 -1.21
N ILE A 34 -7.44 9.82 -0.06
CA ILE A 34 -8.13 10.88 0.70
C ILE A 34 -7.30 12.15 0.68
N LYS A 35 -7.89 13.24 0.19
CA LYS A 35 -7.27 14.57 0.19
C LYS A 35 -8.04 15.51 1.10
N LYS A 36 -7.32 16.20 1.99
CA LYS A 36 -7.89 17.28 2.79
C LYS A 36 -7.94 18.55 1.95
N VAL A 37 -9.14 19.07 1.71
CA VAL A 37 -9.32 20.31 0.93
C VAL A 37 -9.25 21.52 1.85
N GLU A 38 -9.92 21.44 3.00
CA GLU A 38 -9.90 22.46 4.04
C GLU A 38 -10.27 21.84 5.40
N ARG A 39 -10.37 22.67 6.45
CA ARG A 39 -10.67 22.17 7.80
C ARG A 39 -12.05 21.51 7.83
N GLY A 40 -12.06 20.19 8.04
CA GLY A 40 -13.28 19.40 8.14
C GLY A 40 -13.82 18.88 6.80
N HIS A 41 -13.20 19.24 5.67
CA HIS A 41 -13.65 18.81 4.34
C HIS A 41 -12.56 17.97 3.65
N TYR A 42 -12.96 16.78 3.22
CA TYR A 42 -12.11 15.80 2.57
C TYR A 42 -12.77 15.30 1.28
N VAL A 43 -11.95 15.04 0.27
CA VAL A 43 -12.37 14.38 -0.97
C VAL A 43 -11.74 13.01 -1.01
N GLY A 44 -12.57 11.98 -1.20
CA GLY A 44 -12.14 10.60 -1.41
C GLY A 44 -12.24 10.21 -2.87
N ASN A 45 -11.15 9.72 -3.46
CA ASN A 45 -11.11 9.18 -4.81
C ASN A 45 -10.91 7.66 -4.76
N PHE A 46 -11.82 6.92 -5.38
CA PHE A 46 -11.71 5.47 -5.50
C PHE A 46 -11.04 5.08 -6.81
N SER A 47 -10.09 4.15 -6.76
CA SER A 47 -9.51 3.53 -7.95
C SER A 47 -9.40 2.02 -7.78
N VAL A 48 -9.77 1.26 -8.80
CA VAL A 48 -9.71 -0.20 -8.76
C VAL A 48 -8.24 -0.63 -8.86
N ILE A 49 -7.79 -1.46 -7.92
CA ILE A 49 -6.49 -2.16 -8.01
C ILE A 49 -6.65 -3.44 -8.83
N THR A 50 -7.70 -4.21 -8.55
CA THR A 50 -8.10 -5.39 -9.30
C THR A 50 -9.59 -5.67 -9.09
N ALA A 51 -10.25 -6.25 -10.10
CA ALA A 51 -11.64 -6.68 -9.99
C ALA A 51 -11.77 -8.10 -9.41
N ASP A 52 -10.71 -8.90 -9.47
CA ASP A 52 -10.65 -10.25 -8.93
C ASP A 52 -9.21 -10.56 -8.51
N ALA A 53 -8.95 -10.49 -7.22
CA ALA A 53 -7.61 -10.75 -6.69
C ALA A 53 -7.17 -12.22 -6.88
N SER A 54 -8.09 -13.18 -7.04
CA SER A 54 -7.70 -14.59 -7.25
C SER A 54 -7.01 -14.82 -8.59
N ALA A 55 -7.25 -13.94 -9.58
CA ALA A 55 -6.66 -13.98 -10.91
C ALA A 55 -5.32 -13.23 -11.03
N GLU A 56 -4.89 -12.49 -10.00
CA GLU A 56 -3.61 -11.76 -10.01
C GLU A 56 -2.43 -12.71 -9.67
N GLU A 57 -1.20 -12.28 -9.90
CA GLU A 57 0.00 -12.96 -9.38
C GLU A 57 0.25 -12.61 -7.89
N GLU A 58 0.89 -13.50 -7.13
CA GLU A 58 1.19 -13.25 -5.71
C GLU A 58 2.02 -11.96 -5.56
N PHE A 59 1.64 -11.13 -4.57
CA PHE A 59 2.19 -9.81 -4.26
C PHE A 59 1.82 -8.67 -5.21
N THR A 60 1.16 -8.94 -6.33
CA THR A 60 0.82 -7.89 -7.32
C THR A 60 -0.15 -6.86 -6.73
N VAL A 61 -1.13 -7.30 -5.94
CA VAL A 61 -2.10 -6.38 -5.32
C VAL A 61 -1.42 -5.52 -4.26
N THR A 62 -0.54 -6.12 -3.44
CA THR A 62 0.25 -5.43 -2.41
C THR A 62 1.18 -4.39 -3.04
N GLU A 63 1.84 -4.74 -4.14
CA GLU A 63 2.74 -3.84 -4.85
C GLU A 63 1.97 -2.66 -5.46
N LYS A 64 0.89 -2.92 -6.20
CA LYS A 64 0.02 -1.87 -6.76
C LYS A 64 -0.53 -0.93 -5.68
N TYR A 65 -0.99 -1.47 -4.55
CA TYR A 65 -1.42 -0.68 -3.39
C TYR A 65 -0.28 0.20 -2.87
N THR A 66 0.91 -0.37 -2.74
CA THR A 66 2.08 0.32 -2.18
C THR A 66 2.53 1.49 -3.06
N ARG A 67 2.51 1.32 -4.40
CA ARG A 67 2.81 2.42 -5.34
C ARG A 67 1.79 3.55 -5.24
N LYS A 68 0.50 3.23 -5.17
CA LYS A 68 -0.55 4.24 -4.95
C LYS A 68 -0.37 4.99 -3.63
N LEU A 69 -0.05 4.28 -2.56
CA LEU A 69 0.25 4.90 -1.27
C LEU A 69 1.48 5.82 -1.34
N GLU A 70 2.53 5.40 -2.03
CA GLU A 70 3.74 6.22 -2.23
C GLU A 70 3.40 7.51 -3.00
N GLU A 71 2.61 7.42 -4.08
CA GLU A 71 2.09 8.58 -4.81
C GLU A 71 1.29 9.52 -3.89
N THR A 72 0.36 8.99 -3.09
CA THR A 72 -0.43 9.79 -2.13
C THR A 72 0.47 10.52 -1.12
N ILE A 73 1.48 9.84 -0.58
CA ILE A 73 2.43 10.45 0.37
C ILE A 73 3.27 11.53 -0.30
N LEU A 74 3.76 11.30 -1.51
CA LEU A 74 4.57 12.28 -2.23
C LEU A 74 3.76 13.52 -2.62
N ASN A 75 2.46 13.34 -2.91
CA ASN A 75 1.56 14.45 -3.22
C ASN A 75 1.27 15.34 -2.00
N ASP A 76 1.06 14.76 -0.82
CA ASP A 76 0.81 15.51 0.40
C ASP A 76 1.44 14.85 1.64
N PRO A 77 2.76 15.04 1.84
CA PRO A 77 3.49 14.29 2.84
C PRO A 77 3.04 14.62 4.26
N ALA A 78 2.50 15.82 4.51
CA ALA A 78 2.11 16.25 5.85
C ALA A 78 1.03 15.36 6.49
N TYR A 79 0.24 14.65 5.67
CA TYR A 79 -0.86 13.81 6.15
C TYR A 79 -0.49 12.34 6.34
N TYR A 80 0.75 11.95 6.04
CA TYR A 80 1.23 10.63 6.42
C TYR A 80 1.53 10.55 7.92
N LEU A 81 1.27 9.40 8.55
CA LEU A 81 1.54 9.17 9.97
C LEU A 81 3.04 8.91 10.22
N TRP A 82 3.87 9.94 10.07
CA TRP A 82 5.33 9.88 10.25
C TRP A 82 5.80 9.45 11.64
N SER A 83 4.91 9.48 12.64
CA SER A 83 5.18 8.95 13.97
C SER A 83 5.35 7.42 13.99
N HIS A 84 4.89 6.72 12.94
CA HIS A 84 5.03 5.27 12.83
C HIS A 84 6.48 4.90 12.49
N ASN A 85 7.13 4.10 13.34
CA ASN A 85 8.45 3.54 13.06
C ASN A 85 8.36 2.39 12.01
N LYS A 86 8.11 2.78 10.76
CA LYS A 86 7.94 1.86 9.63
C LYS A 86 9.18 1.01 9.36
N TRP A 87 10.36 1.61 9.40
CA TRP A 87 11.63 0.97 9.07
C TRP A 87 12.35 0.39 10.30
N SER A 88 11.58 -0.11 11.27
CA SER A 88 12.14 -0.84 12.42
C SER A 88 12.78 -2.17 12.03
N ARG A 89 12.41 -2.73 10.87
CA ARG A 89 13.01 -3.95 10.30
C ARG A 89 13.88 -3.59 9.10
N SER A 90 15.13 -3.99 9.14
CA SER A 90 16.04 -3.92 7.98
C SER A 90 16.05 -5.25 7.24
N LYS A 91 16.06 -5.21 5.91
CA LYS A 91 16.31 -6.40 5.10
C LYS A 91 17.70 -6.91 5.47
N LYS A 92 17.81 -8.11 6.06
CA LYS A 92 19.12 -8.71 6.29
C LYS A 92 19.77 -8.88 4.92
N GLN A 93 20.98 -8.35 4.75
CA GLN A 93 21.81 -8.74 3.62
C GLN A 93 22.07 -10.24 3.78
N GLU A 94 21.59 -11.02 2.82
CA GLU A 94 22.06 -12.39 2.66
C GLU A 94 23.57 -12.31 2.40
N ALA A 95 24.36 -12.98 3.24
CA ALA A 95 25.81 -13.03 3.16
C ALA A 95 26.26 -13.97 2.03
#